data_AF-A0A348NSK4-F1
#
_entry.id   AF-A0A348NSK4-F1
#
_cell.length_a   1.000
_cell.length_b   1.000
_cell.length_c   1.000
_cell.angle_alpha   90.00
_cell.angle_beta   90.00
_cell.angle_gamma   90.00
#
_symmetry.space_group_name_H-M   'P 1'
#
loop_
_entity.id
_entity.type
_entity.pdbx_description
1 polymer ?
#
loop_
_entity_poly.entity_id
_entity_poly.type
_entity_poly.pdbx_seq_one_letter_code
_entity_poly.pdbx_strand_id
1 'polypeptide(L)'
;MPHHVPPPDPVYGASDAWIADLVTSAIVIVREVVADLQVSVAALSALESRVSWEGPAARAFRSRADQLCGSGIQSADSLGAALDDLRTVRDRVWVILGDGGHG
;
A
#
# COMPACT_ATOMS: atom_id res chain seq x y z
N MET A 1 -25.42 44.44 -26.80
CA MET A 1 -25.96 43.31 -26.01
C MET A 1 -24.82 42.74 -25.17
N PRO A 2 -24.96 42.59 -23.86
CA PRO A 2 -23.90 42.01 -23.05
C PRO A 2 -23.76 40.53 -23.40
N HIS A 3 -22.61 40.14 -23.95
CA HIS A 3 -22.24 38.74 -24.12
C HIS A 3 -22.03 38.15 -22.72
N HIS A 4 -23.00 37.38 -22.25
CA HIS A 4 -22.79 36.48 -21.11
C HIS A 4 -21.91 35.33 -21.62
N VAL A 5 -20.61 35.43 -21.40
CA VAL A 5 -19.73 34.25 -21.50
C VAL A 5 -20.02 33.41 -20.25
N PRO A 6 -20.56 32.19 -20.36
CA PRO A 6 -20.66 31.32 -19.19
C PRO A 6 -19.24 30.97 -18.70
N PRO A 7 -19.05 30.82 -17.38
CA PRO A 7 -17.73 30.87 -16.75
C PRO A 7 -16.85 29.72 -17.25
N PRO A 8 -15.56 29.96 -17.53
CA PRO A 8 -14.60 28.87 -17.60
C PRO A 8 -14.21 28.53 -16.16
N ASP A 9 -14.45 27.30 -15.72
CA ASP A 9 -13.43 26.59 -14.94
C ASP A 9 -13.74 25.09 -14.77
N PRO A 10 -13.15 24.23 -15.62
CA PRO A 10 -13.06 22.79 -15.36
C PRO A 10 -11.78 22.41 -14.60
N VAL A 11 -11.17 23.33 -13.84
CA VAL A 11 -9.94 23.04 -13.08
C VAL A 11 -10.16 21.98 -12.00
N TYR A 12 -11.40 21.82 -11.52
CA TYR A 12 -11.77 20.77 -10.56
C TYR A 12 -11.65 19.35 -11.12
N GLY A 13 -12.10 19.11 -12.37
CA GLY A 13 -12.10 17.75 -12.94
C GLY A 13 -10.72 17.15 -13.20
N ALA A 14 -9.71 18.00 -13.48
CA ALA A 14 -8.33 17.56 -13.64
C ALA A 14 -7.65 17.24 -12.29
N SER A 15 -8.02 17.97 -11.22
CA SER A 15 -7.52 17.74 -9.86
C SER A 15 -8.06 16.43 -9.28
N ASP A 16 -9.33 16.14 -9.53
CA ASP A 16 -10.03 14.99 -8.95
C ASP A 16 -9.62 13.66 -9.60
N ALA A 17 -9.48 13.63 -10.93
CA ALA A 17 -8.97 12.47 -11.65
C ALA A 17 -7.52 12.15 -11.26
N TRP A 18 -6.70 13.18 -11.02
CA TRP A 18 -5.32 13.02 -10.55
C TRP A 18 -5.25 12.47 -9.12
N ILE A 19 -6.13 12.92 -8.21
CA ILE A 19 -6.21 12.37 -6.85
C ILE A 19 -6.62 10.89 -6.89
N ALA A 20 -7.62 10.53 -7.72
CA ALA A 20 -8.05 9.15 -7.87
C ALA A 20 -6.94 8.24 -8.42
N ASP A 21 -6.17 8.72 -9.40
CA ASP A 21 -5.02 8.02 -9.98
C ASP A 21 -3.89 7.85 -8.96
N LEU A 22 -3.58 8.90 -8.18
CA LEU A 22 -2.56 8.86 -7.13
C LEU A 22 -2.91 7.84 -6.05
N VAL A 23 -4.16 7.84 -5.57
CA VAL A 23 -4.62 6.88 -4.55
C VAL A 23 -4.60 5.46 -5.09
N THR A 24 -5.00 5.26 -6.34
CA THR A 24 -4.95 3.95 -7.00
C THR A 24 -3.50 3.46 -7.13
N SER A 25 -2.59 4.32 -7.57
CA SER A 25 -1.16 4.02 -7.67
C SER A 25 -0.56 3.68 -6.32
N ALA A 26 -0.90 4.43 -5.26
CA ALA A 26 -0.45 4.14 -3.89
C ALA A 26 -0.93 2.77 -3.41
N ILE A 27 -2.20 2.41 -3.67
CA ILE A 27 -2.77 1.10 -3.33
C ILE A 27 -2.00 -0.02 -4.05
N VAL A 28 -1.68 0.15 -5.34
CA VAL A 28 -0.93 -0.84 -6.13
C VAL A 28 0.47 -1.03 -5.54
N ILE A 29 1.22 0.06 -5.35
CA ILE A 29 2.59 0.03 -4.83
C ILE A 29 2.62 -0.64 -3.44
N VAL A 30 1.73 -0.25 -2.53
CA VAL A 30 1.68 -0.84 -1.18
C VAL A 30 1.39 -2.34 -1.24
N ARG A 31 0.49 -2.79 -2.12
CA ARG A 31 0.20 -4.22 -2.29
C ARG A 31 1.41 -5.00 -2.81
N GLU A 32 2.14 -4.45 -3.77
CA GLU A 32 3.35 -5.08 -4.31
C GLU A 32 4.43 -5.20 -3.22
N VAL A 33 4.66 -4.14 -2.45
CA VAL A 33 5.62 -4.15 -1.34
C VAL A 33 5.24 -5.17 -0.27
N VAL A 34 3.95 -5.27 0.08
CA VAL A 34 3.48 -6.30 1.04
C VAL A 34 3.71 -7.71 0.51
N ALA A 35 3.43 -7.95 -0.77
CA ALA A 35 3.66 -9.26 -1.39
C ALA A 35 5.15 -9.64 -1.39
N ASP A 36 6.02 -8.72 -1.78
CA ASP A 36 7.48 -8.93 -1.80
C ASP A 36 8.04 -9.20 -0.40
N LEU A 37 7.50 -8.51 0.61
CA LEU A 37 7.87 -8.74 2.00
C LEU A 37 7.43 -10.12 2.50
N GLN A 38 6.21 -10.55 2.17
CA GLN A 38 5.72 -11.89 2.50
C GLN A 38 6.56 -12.99 1.83
N VAL A 39 6.94 -12.80 0.57
CA VAL A 39 7.86 -13.72 -0.14
C VAL A 39 9.21 -13.78 0.56
N SER A 40 9.76 -12.64 0.98
CA SER A 40 11.05 -12.57 1.68
C SER A 40 11.00 -13.29 3.03
N VAL A 41 9.93 -13.09 3.81
CA VAL A 41 9.72 -13.80 5.08
C VAL A 41 9.61 -15.31 4.84
N ALA A 42 8.82 -15.75 3.86
CA ALA A 42 8.67 -17.17 3.53
C ALA A 42 9.99 -17.81 3.09
N ALA A 43 10.79 -17.10 2.28
CA ALA A 43 12.10 -17.57 1.85
C ALA A 43 13.08 -17.69 3.03
N LEU A 44 13.03 -16.77 3.98
CA LEU A 44 13.87 -16.80 5.18
C LEU A 44 13.48 -17.96 6.10
N SER A 45 12.19 -18.19 6.34
CA SER A 45 11.71 -19.34 7.10
C SER A 45 12.08 -20.67 6.43
N ALA A 46 12.01 -20.74 5.09
CA ALA A 46 12.45 -21.91 4.35
C ALA A 46 13.97 -22.15 4.52
N LEU A 47 14.79 -21.09 4.47
CA LEU A 47 16.23 -21.19 4.69
C LEU A 47 16.54 -21.68 6.12
N GLU A 48 15.82 -21.17 7.11
CA GLU A 48 15.94 -21.58 8.50
C GLU A 48 15.65 -23.07 8.71
N SER A 49 14.56 -23.57 8.12
CA SER A 49 14.18 -24.99 8.20
C SER A 49 15.23 -25.94 7.60
N ARG A 50 16.10 -25.43 6.74
CA ARG A 50 17.18 -26.19 6.08
C ARG A 50 18.48 -26.21 6.89
N VAL A 51 18.58 -25.43 7.97
CA VAL A 51 19.77 -25.42 8.85
C VAL A 51 19.77 -26.70 9.70
N SER A 52 20.45 -27.72 9.21
CA SER A 52 20.56 -29.04 9.84
C SER A 52 21.75 -29.19 10.81
N TRP A 53 22.63 -28.20 10.86
CA TRP A 53 23.80 -28.23 11.75
C TRP A 53 23.50 -27.60 13.11
N GLU A 54 24.13 -28.14 14.16
CA GLU A 54 24.03 -27.63 15.53
C GLU A 54 25.29 -26.86 15.92
N GLY A 55 25.12 -25.81 16.73
CA GLY A 55 26.25 -25.02 17.24
C GLY A 55 25.94 -23.54 17.47
N PRO A 56 26.92 -22.77 17.98
CA PRO A 56 26.74 -21.33 18.26
C PRO A 56 26.34 -20.52 17.02
N ALA A 57 26.91 -20.83 15.85
CA ALA A 57 26.59 -20.17 14.60
C ALA A 57 25.16 -20.47 14.11
N ALA A 58 24.69 -21.72 14.24
CA ALA A 58 23.31 -22.10 13.92
C ALA A 58 22.31 -21.35 14.80
N ARG A 59 22.57 -21.29 16.12
CA ARG A 59 21.74 -20.55 17.07
C ARG A 59 21.70 -19.06 16.77
N ALA A 60 22.85 -18.46 16.45
CA ALA A 60 22.92 -17.04 16.08
C ALA A 60 22.18 -16.75 14.76
N PHE A 61 22.27 -17.66 13.79
CA PHE A 61 21.51 -17.55 12.55
C PHE A 61 20.00 -17.64 12.80
N ARG A 62 19.52 -18.69 13.49
CA ARG A 62 18.08 -18.88 13.81
C ARG A 62 17.52 -17.67 14.57
N SER A 63 18.23 -17.18 15.58
CA SER A 63 17.82 -15.99 16.33
C SER A 63 17.70 -14.73 15.45
N ARG A 64 18.60 -14.54 14.47
CA ARG A 64 18.50 -13.42 13.53
C ARG A 64 17.40 -13.63 12.50
N ALA A 65 17.22 -14.86 12.02
CA ALA A 65 16.15 -15.23 11.12
C ALA A 65 14.79 -14.96 11.77
N ASP A 66 14.59 -15.37 13.02
CA ASP A 66 13.39 -15.10 13.81
C ASP A 66 13.11 -13.60 13.96
N GLN A 67 14.14 -12.80 14.31
CA GLN A 67 13.99 -11.34 14.43
C GLN A 67 13.60 -10.68 13.10
N LEU A 68 14.22 -11.11 12.01
CA LEU A 68 13.92 -10.59 10.67
C LEU A 68 12.53 -11.01 10.20
N CYS A 69 12.13 -12.26 10.43
CA CYS A 69 10.77 -12.74 10.17
C CYS A 69 9.74 -11.93 10.95
N GLY A 70 9.94 -11.74 12.25
CA GLY A 70 9.05 -10.96 13.11
C GLY A 70 8.93 -9.49 12.66
N SER A 71 10.05 -8.84 12.35
CA SER A 71 10.07 -7.47 11.83
C SER A 71 9.38 -7.36 10.46
N GLY A 72 9.58 -8.35 9.59
CA GLY A 72 8.91 -8.44 8.30
C GLY A 72 7.40 -8.59 8.43
N ILE A 73 6.93 -9.46 9.33
CA ILE A 73 5.49 -9.61 9.62
C ILE A 73 4.90 -8.30 10.14
N GLN A 74 5.55 -7.66 11.12
CA GLN A 74 5.09 -6.38 11.68
C GLN A 74 5.01 -5.27 10.60
N SER A 75 5.99 -5.24 9.71
CA SER A 75 6.02 -4.29 8.60
C SER A 75 4.91 -4.58 7.58
N ALA A 76 4.64 -5.86 7.28
CA ALA A 76 3.53 -6.26 6.42
C ALA A 76 2.17 -5.88 7.02
N ASP A 77 1.98 -6.07 8.33
CA ASP A 77 0.75 -5.67 9.05
C ASP A 77 0.55 -4.15 9.02
N SER A 78 1.63 -3.39 9.25
CA SER A 78 1.59 -1.92 9.21
C SER A 78 1.25 -1.39 7.82
N LEU A 79 1.82 -2.01 6.77
CA LEU A 79 1.47 -1.70 5.39
C LEU A 79 0.04 -2.14 5.03
N GLY A 80 -0.45 -3.24 5.61
CA GLY A 80 -1.83 -3.68 5.50
C GLY A 80 -2.81 -2.65 6.05
N ALA A 81 -2.52 -2.11 7.24
CA ALA A 81 -3.32 -1.01 7.81
C ALA A 81 -3.29 0.24 6.91
N ALA A 82 -2.11 0.63 6.41
CA ALA A 82 -1.99 1.75 5.48
C ALA A 82 -2.78 1.52 4.17
N LEU A 83 -2.82 0.28 3.68
CA LEU A 83 -3.62 -0.09 2.50
C LEU A 83 -5.13 0.07 2.76
N ASP A 84 -5.59 -0.28 3.95
CA ASP A 84 -7.00 -0.09 4.34
C ASP A 84 -7.36 1.39 4.53
N ASP A 85 -6.43 2.20 5.04
CA ASP A 85 -6.57 3.65 5.06
C ASP A 85 -6.68 4.23 3.64
N LEU A 86 -5.81 3.80 2.72
CA LEU A 86 -5.86 4.23 1.31
C LEU A 86 -7.17 3.81 0.63
N ARG A 87 -7.69 2.62 0.92
CA ARG A 87 -9.01 2.17 0.42
C ARG A 87 -10.12 3.06 0.98
N THR A 88 -10.06 3.41 2.26
CA THR A 88 -11.02 4.34 2.88
C THR A 88 -10.97 5.73 2.22
N VAL A 89 -9.77 6.23 1.92
CA VAL A 89 -9.59 7.50 1.19
C VAL A 89 -10.18 7.39 -0.22
N ARG A 90 -9.88 6.32 -0.95
CA ARG A 90 -10.43 6.07 -2.29
C ARG A 90 -11.96 6.09 -2.29
N ASP A 91 -12.57 5.38 -1.34
CA ASP A 91 -14.02 5.26 -1.26
C ASP A 91 -14.67 6.62 -0.95
N ARG A 92 -14.03 7.43 -0.09
CA ARG A 92 -14.47 8.81 0.18
C ARG A 92 -14.33 9.73 -1.02
N VAL A 93 -13.18 9.67 -1.72
CA VAL A 93 -12.96 10.43 -2.96
C VAL A 93 -14.06 10.09 -3.96
N TRP A 94 -14.36 8.80 -4.16
CA TRP A 94 -15.37 8.37 -5.11
C TRP A 94 -16.79 8.84 -4.76
N VAL A 95 -17.16 8.88 -3.48
CA VAL A 95 -18.44 9.44 -3.01
C VAL A 95 -18.53 10.94 -3.33
N ILE A 96 -17.48 11.71 -3.01
CA ILE A 96 -17.45 13.16 -3.25
C ILE A 96 -17.53 13.47 -4.76
N LEU A 97 -16.85 12.67 -5.59
CA LEU A 97 -16.88 12.82 -7.05
C LEU A 97 -18.19 12.36 -7.68
N GLY A 98 -18.87 11.37 -7.08
CA GLY A 98 -20.17 10.88 -7.54
C GLY A 98 -21.33 11.86 -7.29
N ASP A 99 -21.27 12.65 -6.21
CA ASP A 99 -22.31 13.61 -5.84
C ASP A 99 -22.23 14.95 -6.60
N GLY A 100 -21.12 15.24 -7.30
CA GLY A 100 -20.91 16.49 -8.06
C GLY A 100 -21.58 16.54 -9.45
N GLY A 101 -22.28 15.47 -9.86
CA GLY A 101 -22.81 15.30 -11.22
C GLY A 101 -24.28 15.69 -11.43
N HIS A 102 -25.01 16.13 -10.41
CA HIS A 102 -26.44 16.43 -10.50
C HIS A 102 -26.77 17.83 -9.94
N GLY A 103 -26.62 18.84 -10.80
CA GLY A 103 -27.10 20.20 -10.59
C GLY A 103 -27.29 20.90 -11.93
#